data_AF-W4UW40-F1
#
_entry.id   AF-W4UW40-F1
#
_cell.length_a   1.000
_cell.length_b   1.000
_cell.length_c   1.000
_cell.angle_alpha   90.00
_cell.angle_beta   90.00
_cell.angle_gamma   90.00
#
_symmetry.space_group_name_H-M   'P 1'
#
loop_
_entity.id
_entity.type
_entity.pdbx_description
1 polymer ?
#
loop_
_entity_poly.entity_id
_entity_poly.type
_entity_poly.pdbx_seq_one_letter_code
_entity_poly.pdbx_strand_id
1 'polypeptide(L)'
;MWNGKYINVKKEIEAGVETIYFQNSKVTKITKVNNGYIYTIDQYVDSPRSMYELIESLGDDYSIFRNMIVSRNERTFDKAASLPIGVDNTGSTVYDSIFVITNPYFKAQGFDLMSESLTATMLIPSNAVIEQALSDARASLNEWGLTRVDSIMENWIFQSAFFNKKYVKQDFADNEDLTSIFSKQWRTTIQKVDLDEPVSMSNGVAYYINSMKIPTNVLIYRLKDYMKYYELLNETEKASYFDATNLTYSKTATEVTAWSGWPAAGFPYIENRVVYFNLTDNTLKEFTLNFVPFHYKDLTAGSHETTPYLIPPGEYDLCLGFKQKLGHDVAVAFNGEYINTITASELTSTTYHYDRGGQGYPEGYDTSKATDSKKTNYDRDGGKVGVVTITGTEAVPVTITLSCPNMDTKTSTLFHHWCLKPTKNCY
;
A
#
# COMPACT_ATOMS: atom_id res chain seq x y z
N MET A 1 18.70 23.15 -26.94
CA MET A 1 17.62 23.58 -26.05
C MET A 1 16.95 24.79 -26.67
N TRP A 2 15.65 24.73 -26.95
CA TRP A 2 14.85 25.84 -27.49
C TRP A 2 13.69 26.10 -26.53
N ASN A 3 13.41 27.37 -26.20
CA ASN A 3 12.41 27.78 -25.20
C ASN A 3 12.50 27.00 -23.87
N GLY A 4 13.72 26.78 -23.35
CA GLY A 4 13.98 26.00 -22.13
C GLY A 4 13.91 24.48 -22.30
N LYS A 5 13.32 23.97 -23.39
CA LYS A 5 13.13 22.53 -23.62
C LYS A 5 14.30 21.89 -24.34
N TYR A 6 14.62 20.66 -23.97
CA TYR A 6 15.54 19.83 -24.74
C TYR A 6 14.87 19.35 -26.03
N ILE A 7 15.62 19.42 -27.13
CA ILE A 7 15.22 18.91 -28.45
C ILE A 7 16.24 17.85 -28.84
N ASN A 8 15.79 16.74 -29.42
CA ASN A 8 16.72 15.77 -29.99
C ASN A 8 17.36 16.36 -31.24
N VAL A 9 18.67 16.21 -31.36
CA VAL A 9 19.42 16.56 -32.56
C VAL A 9 19.93 15.25 -33.16
N LYS A 10 19.36 14.85 -34.30
CA LYS A 10 19.79 13.65 -35.02
C LYS A 10 20.72 14.05 -36.15
N LYS A 11 21.76 13.24 -36.38
CA LYS A 11 22.65 13.34 -37.54
C LYS A 11 22.57 12.02 -38.30
N GLU A 12 22.17 12.09 -39.56
CA GLU A 12 22.16 10.97 -40.50
C GLU A 12 23.25 11.17 -41.54
N ILE A 13 23.83 10.08 -42.04
CA ILE A 13 24.80 10.09 -43.13
C ILE A 13 24.36 9.06 -44.15
N GLU A 14 23.80 9.51 -45.26
CA GLU A 14 23.40 8.68 -46.40
C GLU A 14 24.25 9.04 -47.62
N ALA A 15 24.87 8.04 -48.26
CA ALA A 15 25.73 8.22 -49.44
C ALA A 15 26.83 9.31 -49.29
N GLY A 16 27.31 9.55 -48.07
CA GLY A 16 28.31 10.58 -47.76
C GLY A 16 27.74 11.99 -47.54
N VAL A 17 26.41 12.18 -47.65
CA VAL A 17 25.73 13.44 -47.34
C VAL A 17 25.28 13.43 -45.89
N GLU A 18 25.80 14.40 -45.12
CA GLU A 18 25.36 14.65 -43.75
C GLU A 18 24.03 15.43 -43.74
N THR A 19 23.02 14.85 -43.11
CA THR A 19 21.75 15.54 -42.83
C THR A 19 21.56 15.69 -41.32
N ILE A 20 21.28 16.92 -40.88
CA ILE A 20 20.95 17.24 -39.49
C ILE A 20 19.43 17.36 -39.37
N TYR A 21 18.86 16.83 -38.30
CA TYR A 21 17.46 17.03 -37.94
C TYR A 21 17.36 17.60 -36.52
N PHE A 22 16.43 18.51 -36.33
CA PHE A 22 15.97 18.97 -35.02
C PHE A 22 14.59 18.34 -34.80
N GLN A 23 14.49 17.39 -33.87
CA GLN A 23 13.36 16.46 -33.79
C GLN A 23 13.14 15.79 -35.15
N ASN A 24 11.99 16.04 -35.80
CA ASN A 24 11.63 15.52 -37.11
C ASN A 24 11.88 16.53 -38.25
N SER A 25 12.29 17.76 -37.94
CA SER A 25 12.49 18.83 -38.93
C SER A 25 13.91 18.76 -39.51
N LYS A 26 14.01 18.61 -40.82
CA LYS A 26 15.27 18.49 -41.55
C LYS A 26 15.90 19.87 -41.75
N VAL A 27 17.17 19.99 -41.42
CA VAL A 27 17.98 21.16 -41.78
C VAL A 27 18.24 21.12 -43.29
N THR A 28 17.66 22.09 -44.01
CA THR A 28 17.80 22.24 -45.46
C THR A 28 18.96 23.15 -45.87
N LYS A 29 19.37 24.07 -44.98
CA LYS A 29 20.50 24.98 -45.21
C LYS A 29 21.12 25.46 -43.90
N ILE A 30 22.44 25.61 -43.87
CA ILE A 30 23.19 26.24 -42.78
C ILE A 30 23.89 27.48 -43.33
N THR A 31 23.64 28.64 -42.74
CA THR A 31 24.25 29.92 -43.14
C THR A 31 25.03 30.51 -41.95
N LYS A 32 26.33 30.71 -42.09
CA LYS A 32 27.16 31.37 -41.08
C LYS A 32 26.95 32.89 -41.12
N VAL A 33 26.80 33.51 -39.96
CA VAL A 33 26.70 34.97 -39.77
C VAL A 33 27.74 35.44 -38.74
N ASN A 34 27.94 36.75 -38.60
CA ASN A 34 29.02 37.33 -37.79
C ASN A 34 28.99 36.91 -36.31
N ASN A 35 27.83 36.54 -35.79
CA ASN A 35 27.59 36.17 -34.39
C ASN A 35 26.95 34.78 -34.21
N GLY A 36 26.94 33.92 -35.23
CA GLY A 36 26.33 32.58 -35.11
C GLY A 36 26.04 31.86 -36.43
N TYR A 37 25.05 30.98 -36.39
CA TYR A 37 24.59 30.19 -37.54
C TYR A 37 23.06 30.23 -37.64
N ILE A 38 22.56 30.40 -38.85
CA ILE A 38 21.14 30.30 -39.19
C ILE A 38 20.92 28.92 -39.82
N TYR A 39 20.05 28.12 -39.21
CA TYR A 39 19.60 26.83 -39.72
C TYR A 39 18.23 27.00 -40.35
N THR A 40 18.13 26.85 -41.68
CA THR A 40 16.83 26.73 -42.36
C THR A 40 16.35 25.30 -42.20
N ILE A 41 15.09 25.14 -41.80
CA ILE A 41 14.40 23.86 -41.61
C ILE A 41 13.23 23.76 -42.59
N ASP A 42 12.85 22.55 -42.97
CA ASP A 42 11.74 22.26 -43.89
C ASP A 42 10.34 22.43 -43.26
N GLN A 43 10.23 22.16 -41.96
CA GLN A 43 9.00 22.29 -41.17
C GLN A 43 9.30 22.86 -39.77
N TYR A 44 8.28 23.40 -39.10
CA TYR A 44 8.39 23.81 -37.70
C TYR A 44 8.88 22.65 -36.82
N VAL A 45 9.76 22.93 -35.86
CA VAL A 45 10.12 21.94 -34.82
C VAL A 45 9.03 21.95 -33.76
N ASP A 46 8.30 20.83 -33.68
CA ASP A 46 7.42 20.60 -32.54
C ASP A 46 8.27 20.23 -31.31
N SER A 47 8.12 21.02 -30.25
CA SER A 47 8.78 20.79 -28.97
C SER A 47 7.80 20.05 -28.07
N PRO A 48 8.07 18.76 -27.73
CA PRO A 48 7.12 17.95 -26.99
C PRO A 48 6.72 18.62 -25.68
N ARG A 49 5.49 18.36 -25.23
CA ARG A 49 5.04 18.78 -23.90
C ARG A 49 5.93 18.15 -22.84
N SER A 50 6.26 18.88 -21.78
CA SER A 50 6.80 18.28 -20.57
C SER A 50 5.71 17.50 -19.83
N MET A 51 6.10 16.66 -18.87
CA MET A 51 5.15 15.92 -18.04
C MET A 51 4.09 16.82 -17.41
N TYR A 52 4.50 18.00 -16.90
CA TYR A 52 3.57 18.95 -16.29
C TYR A 52 2.60 19.55 -17.31
N GLU A 53 3.09 20.02 -18.47
CA GLU A 53 2.23 20.54 -19.53
C GLU A 53 1.29 19.47 -20.10
N LEU A 54 1.73 18.21 -20.17
CA LEU A 54 0.86 17.10 -20.56
C LEU A 54 -0.29 16.96 -19.56
N ILE A 55 0.00 16.92 -18.26
CA ILE A 55 -0.99 16.85 -17.18
C ILE A 55 -1.98 18.01 -17.26
N GLU A 56 -1.52 19.26 -17.37
CA GLU A 56 -2.41 20.43 -17.48
C GLU A 56 -3.29 20.36 -18.73
N SER A 57 -2.76 19.80 -19.84
CA SER A 57 -3.47 19.65 -21.10
C SER A 57 -4.40 18.43 -21.19
N LEU A 58 -4.47 17.59 -20.15
CA LEU A 58 -5.38 16.44 -20.11
C LEU A 58 -6.84 16.91 -20.17
N GLY A 59 -7.61 16.33 -21.08
CA GLY A 59 -9.04 16.62 -21.27
C GLY A 59 -9.93 16.12 -20.14
N ASP A 60 -11.23 16.38 -20.25
CA ASP A 60 -12.18 16.11 -19.16
C ASP A 60 -12.33 14.63 -18.83
N ASP A 61 -12.13 13.73 -19.81
CA ASP A 61 -12.07 12.26 -19.64
C ASP A 61 -10.92 11.77 -18.75
N TYR A 62 -9.99 12.66 -18.38
CA TYR A 62 -8.85 12.39 -17.50
C TYR A 62 -8.80 13.36 -16.30
N SER A 63 -9.88 14.14 -16.11
CA SER A 63 -9.93 15.21 -15.11
C SER A 63 -9.76 14.71 -13.67
N ILE A 64 -10.17 13.49 -13.33
CA ILE A 64 -9.96 12.93 -11.98
C ILE A 64 -8.45 12.82 -11.69
N PHE A 65 -7.70 12.17 -12.58
CA PHE A 65 -6.24 12.01 -12.43
C PHE A 65 -5.51 13.37 -12.45
N ARG A 66 -5.87 14.24 -13.41
CA ARG A 66 -5.36 15.62 -13.49
C ARG A 66 -5.57 16.37 -12.17
N ASN A 67 -6.77 16.33 -11.62
CA ASN A 67 -7.13 17.06 -10.41
C ASN A 67 -6.44 16.47 -9.17
N MET A 68 -6.22 15.15 -9.10
CA MET A 68 -5.38 14.54 -8.05
C MET A 68 -3.96 15.13 -8.03
N ILE A 69 -3.38 15.44 -9.19
CA ILE A 69 -2.04 16.05 -9.27
C ILE A 69 -2.10 17.55 -8.99
N VAL A 70 -2.95 18.28 -9.72
CA VAL A 70 -2.99 19.75 -9.73
C VAL A 70 -3.47 20.33 -8.39
N SER A 71 -4.33 19.62 -7.64
CA SER A 71 -4.74 20.02 -6.28
C SER A 71 -3.58 20.04 -5.27
N ARG A 72 -2.43 19.43 -5.59
CA ARG A 72 -1.21 19.41 -4.76
C ARG A 72 -0.17 20.45 -5.21
N ASN A 73 -0.51 21.32 -6.18
CA ASN A 73 0.35 22.42 -6.60
C ASN A 73 0.22 23.62 -5.66
N GLU A 74 1.34 24.27 -5.37
CA GLU A 74 1.42 25.56 -4.69
C GLU A 74 1.90 26.64 -5.66
N ARG A 75 1.19 27.77 -5.70
CA ARG A 75 1.56 28.95 -6.50
C ARG A 75 2.16 30.01 -5.58
N THR A 76 3.47 30.22 -5.66
CA THR A 76 4.21 31.15 -4.81
C THR A 76 4.68 32.37 -5.62
N PHE A 77 4.67 33.56 -4.99
CA PHE A 77 5.17 34.78 -5.61
C PHE A 77 6.71 34.77 -5.63
N ASP A 78 7.30 34.89 -6.81
CA ASP A 78 8.75 34.97 -6.97
C ASP A 78 9.19 36.44 -7.02
N LYS A 79 9.56 36.95 -5.84
CA LYS A 79 10.07 38.31 -5.66
C LYS A 79 11.40 38.57 -6.40
N ALA A 80 12.19 37.53 -6.68
CA ALA A 80 13.49 37.67 -7.34
C ALA A 80 13.35 37.73 -8.87
N ALA A 81 12.37 37.02 -9.43
CA ALA A 81 11.99 37.14 -10.83
C ALA A 81 11.16 38.39 -11.13
N SER A 82 10.31 38.83 -10.18
CA SER A 82 9.36 39.94 -10.39
C SER A 82 10.01 41.33 -10.38
N LEU A 83 9.55 42.20 -11.27
CA LEU A 83 9.99 43.59 -11.35
C LEU A 83 9.14 44.51 -10.45
N PRO A 84 9.76 45.43 -9.67
CA PRO A 84 9.03 46.49 -8.98
C PRO A 84 8.36 47.44 -9.99
N ILE A 85 7.04 47.61 -9.88
CA ILE A 85 6.24 48.50 -10.74
C ILE A 85 5.74 49.77 -10.03
N GLY A 86 5.85 49.84 -8.70
CA GLY A 86 5.44 51.03 -7.95
C GLY A 86 5.54 50.86 -6.44
N VAL A 87 4.94 51.81 -5.72
CA VAL A 87 4.75 51.79 -4.27
C VAL A 87 3.30 52.16 -3.99
N ASP A 88 2.63 51.43 -3.09
CA ASP A 88 1.24 51.69 -2.74
C ASP A 88 1.06 52.80 -1.68
N ASN A 89 -0.19 53.12 -1.38
CA ASN A 89 -0.55 54.16 -0.41
C ASN A 89 -0.15 53.84 1.05
N THR A 90 0.38 52.64 1.33
CA THR A 90 0.94 52.23 2.64
C THR A 90 2.47 52.33 2.68
N GLY A 91 3.12 52.63 1.56
CA GLY A 91 4.58 52.62 1.42
C GLY A 91 5.16 51.27 1.02
N SER A 92 4.33 50.29 0.64
CA SER A 92 4.78 48.95 0.26
C SER A 92 5.09 48.85 -1.22
N THR A 93 6.20 48.22 -1.60
CA THR A 93 6.58 48.02 -3.01
C THR A 93 5.64 47.04 -3.72
N VAL A 94 5.07 47.47 -4.84
CA VAL A 94 4.20 46.68 -5.72
C VAL A 94 5.03 46.09 -6.86
N TYR A 95 4.75 44.84 -7.23
CA TYR A 95 5.49 44.07 -8.24
C TYR A 95 4.58 43.64 -9.40
N ASP A 96 5.16 43.42 -10.59
CA ASP A 96 4.46 42.82 -11.75
C ASP A 96 3.94 41.39 -11.50
N SER A 97 4.36 40.79 -10.39
CA SER A 97 3.78 39.58 -9.81
C SER A 97 3.99 38.33 -10.67
N ILE A 98 5.25 38.01 -10.94
CA ILE A 98 5.64 36.68 -11.43
C ILE A 98 5.41 35.65 -10.31
N PHE A 99 4.75 34.56 -10.66
CA PHE A 99 4.51 33.43 -9.76
C PHE A 99 5.18 32.18 -10.31
N VAL A 100 5.73 31.36 -9.42
CA VAL A 100 6.23 30.02 -9.71
C VAL A 100 5.22 29.01 -9.18
N ILE A 101 4.94 27.98 -9.99
CA ILE A 101 4.17 26.82 -9.54
C ILE A 101 5.17 25.76 -9.07
N THR A 102 4.92 25.16 -7.92
CA THR A 102 5.69 24.01 -7.42
C THR A 102 4.74 22.92 -6.95
N ASN A 103 5.21 21.70 -6.81
CA ASN A 103 4.44 20.62 -6.19
C ASN A 103 5.26 19.98 -5.06
N PRO A 104 5.11 20.45 -3.80
CA PRO A 104 5.89 19.95 -2.67
C PRO A 104 5.72 18.45 -2.41
N TYR A 105 4.55 17.89 -2.77
CA TYR A 105 4.24 16.48 -2.58
C TYR A 105 5.17 15.57 -3.40
N PHE A 106 5.43 15.93 -4.66
CA PHE A 106 6.42 15.27 -5.51
C PHE A 106 7.86 15.61 -5.09
N LYS A 107 8.14 16.88 -4.74
CA LYS A 107 9.49 17.30 -4.28
C LYS A 107 9.94 16.55 -3.03
N ALA A 108 9.03 16.18 -2.12
CA ALA A 108 9.32 15.35 -0.96
C ALA A 108 9.83 13.93 -1.31
N GLN A 109 9.59 13.44 -2.53
CA GLN A 109 10.16 12.19 -3.07
C GLN A 109 11.40 12.41 -3.95
N GLY A 110 11.97 13.62 -3.96
CA GLY A 110 13.09 13.98 -4.83
C GLY A 110 12.71 14.11 -6.32
N PHE A 111 11.42 14.25 -6.63
CA PHE A 111 10.90 14.33 -8.00
C PHE A 111 10.35 15.74 -8.24
N ASP A 112 11.00 16.54 -9.09
CA ASP A 112 10.47 17.86 -9.46
C ASP A 112 9.65 17.75 -10.75
N LEU A 113 8.32 17.71 -10.59
CA LEU A 113 7.36 17.61 -11.71
C LEU A 113 7.51 18.76 -12.72
N MET A 114 8.01 19.91 -12.27
CA MET A 114 8.19 21.13 -13.08
C MET A 114 9.51 21.15 -13.86
N SER A 115 10.37 20.14 -13.70
CA SER A 115 11.73 20.13 -14.27
C SER A 115 11.76 19.59 -15.70
N GLU A 116 12.22 20.41 -16.65
CA GLU A 116 12.57 19.98 -18.01
C GLU A 116 13.77 19.02 -18.06
N SER A 117 14.54 18.90 -16.97
CA SER A 117 15.66 17.96 -16.84
C SER A 117 15.26 16.62 -16.21
N LEU A 118 13.98 16.41 -15.93
CA LEU A 118 13.44 15.14 -15.45
C LEU A 118 13.63 14.03 -16.52
N THR A 119 13.69 12.77 -16.09
CA THR A 119 13.64 11.61 -16.99
C THR A 119 12.74 10.57 -16.35
N ALA A 120 11.49 10.53 -16.78
CA ALA A 120 10.44 9.83 -16.06
C ALA A 120 9.46 9.08 -16.96
N THR A 121 8.66 8.22 -16.33
CA THR A 121 7.47 7.59 -16.92
C THR A 121 6.24 7.99 -16.11
N MET A 122 5.15 8.33 -16.81
CA MET A 122 3.84 8.55 -16.22
C MET A 122 2.81 7.60 -16.85
N LEU A 123 2.01 6.95 -16.01
CA LEU A 123 0.86 6.16 -16.46
C LEU A 123 -0.40 6.99 -16.30
N ILE A 124 -1.24 7.06 -17.33
CA ILE A 124 -2.39 7.96 -17.39
C ILE A 124 -3.69 7.14 -17.41
N PRO A 125 -4.40 7.01 -16.27
CA PRO A 125 -5.73 6.41 -16.24
C PRO A 125 -6.78 7.44 -16.63
N SER A 126 -7.76 7.03 -17.45
CA SER A 126 -8.98 7.79 -17.68
C SER A 126 -9.91 7.73 -16.46
N ASN A 127 -10.88 8.65 -16.39
CA ASN A 127 -11.90 8.65 -15.35
C ASN A 127 -12.63 7.30 -15.27
N ALA A 128 -13.02 6.73 -16.43
CA ALA A 128 -13.69 5.44 -16.49
C ALA A 128 -12.84 4.29 -15.91
N VAL A 129 -11.52 4.30 -16.13
CA VAL A 129 -10.59 3.31 -15.56
C VAL A 129 -10.47 3.49 -14.03
N ILE A 130 -10.46 4.72 -13.53
CA ILE A 130 -10.44 5.02 -12.09
C ILE A 130 -11.76 4.59 -11.42
N GLU A 131 -12.89 4.98 -12.01
CA GLU A 131 -14.23 4.69 -11.51
C GLU A 131 -14.51 3.19 -11.48
N GLN A 132 -14.11 2.45 -12.53
CA GLN A 132 -14.21 1.00 -12.55
C GLN A 132 -13.35 0.36 -11.47
N ALA A 133 -12.07 0.76 -11.33
CA ALA A 133 -11.19 0.21 -10.30
C ALA A 133 -11.71 0.45 -8.88
N LEU A 134 -12.24 1.65 -8.60
CA LEU A 134 -12.88 1.96 -7.32
C LEU A 134 -14.19 1.20 -7.11
N SER A 135 -14.99 0.99 -8.17
CA SER A 135 -16.21 0.17 -8.12
C SER A 135 -15.89 -1.28 -7.77
N ASP A 136 -14.93 -1.89 -8.46
CA ASP A 136 -14.51 -3.28 -8.27
C ASP A 136 -13.89 -3.51 -6.88
N ALA A 137 -13.12 -2.53 -6.40
CA ALA A 137 -12.58 -2.53 -5.04
C ALA A 137 -13.68 -2.47 -3.97
N ARG A 138 -14.69 -1.60 -4.14
CA ARG A 138 -15.84 -1.50 -3.21
C ARG A 138 -16.72 -2.76 -3.27
N ALA A 139 -16.91 -3.34 -4.45
CA ALA A 139 -17.64 -4.60 -4.61
C ALA A 139 -16.93 -5.75 -3.87
N SER A 140 -15.63 -5.91 -4.10
CA SER A 140 -14.76 -6.87 -3.38
C SER A 140 -14.85 -6.70 -1.86
N LEU A 141 -14.68 -5.47 -1.35
CA LEU A 141 -14.75 -5.18 0.08
C LEU A 141 -16.12 -5.55 0.68
N ASN A 142 -17.22 -5.22 -0.01
CA ASN A 142 -18.57 -5.57 0.42
C ASN A 142 -18.80 -7.08 0.46
N GLU A 143 -18.31 -7.82 -0.54
CA GLU A 143 -18.37 -9.29 -0.58
C GLU A 143 -17.63 -9.91 0.62
N TRP A 144 -16.48 -9.34 1.00
CA TRP A 144 -15.66 -9.83 2.11
C TRP A 144 -16.16 -9.37 3.50
N GLY A 145 -17.22 -8.55 3.56
CA GLY A 145 -17.70 -7.93 4.80
C GLY A 145 -16.76 -6.84 5.37
N LEU A 146 -15.86 -6.31 4.55
CA LEU A 146 -14.83 -5.34 4.94
C LEU A 146 -15.16 -3.93 4.46
N THR A 147 -14.44 -2.93 5.00
CA THR A 147 -14.55 -1.54 4.57
C THR A 147 -13.16 -0.92 4.41
N ARG A 148 -13.05 0.06 3.50
CA ARG A 148 -11.82 0.80 3.23
C ARG A 148 -12.16 2.26 2.98
N VAL A 149 -11.30 3.17 3.44
CA VAL A 149 -11.47 4.60 3.16
C VAL A 149 -11.05 4.87 1.72
N ASP A 150 -11.94 5.45 0.92
CA ASP A 150 -11.71 5.75 -0.51
C ASP A 150 -10.40 6.51 -0.75
N SER A 151 -10.03 7.45 0.13
CA SER A 151 -8.79 8.21 0.00
C SER A 151 -7.51 7.36 0.05
N ILE A 152 -7.53 6.15 0.62
CA ILE A 152 -6.40 5.21 0.55
C ILE A 152 -6.31 4.61 -0.86
N MET A 153 -7.45 4.22 -1.42
CA MET A 153 -7.57 3.64 -2.76
C MET A 153 -7.21 4.66 -3.85
N GLU A 154 -7.78 5.87 -3.77
CA GLU A 154 -7.45 7.01 -4.62
C GLU A 154 -5.97 7.40 -4.56
N ASN A 155 -5.40 7.48 -3.35
CA ASN A 155 -3.97 7.78 -3.20
C ASN A 155 -3.11 6.68 -3.83
N TRP A 156 -3.47 5.39 -3.75
CA TRP A 156 -2.71 4.34 -4.42
C TRP A 156 -2.78 4.46 -5.95
N ILE A 157 -3.97 4.71 -6.53
CA ILE A 157 -4.15 4.95 -7.98
C ILE A 157 -3.17 6.03 -8.45
N PHE A 158 -3.21 7.21 -7.82
CA PHE A 158 -2.32 8.32 -8.14
C PHE A 158 -0.83 8.02 -7.86
N GLN A 159 -0.49 7.43 -6.71
CA GLN A 159 0.90 7.16 -6.31
C GLN A 159 1.57 6.04 -7.11
N SER A 160 0.80 5.13 -7.72
CA SER A 160 1.33 4.03 -8.55
C SER A 160 1.78 4.49 -9.95
N ALA A 161 1.36 5.67 -10.40
CA ALA A 161 1.48 6.12 -11.78
C ALA A 161 2.84 6.75 -12.17
N PHE A 162 3.73 7.07 -11.23
CA PHE A 162 4.91 7.91 -11.49
C PHE A 162 6.25 7.20 -11.21
N PHE A 163 7.18 7.25 -12.17
CA PHE A 163 8.48 6.58 -12.09
C PHE A 163 9.62 7.51 -12.50
N ASN A 164 10.75 7.44 -11.78
CA ASN A 164 11.96 8.25 -12.00
C ASN A 164 12.92 7.68 -13.07
N LYS A 165 12.38 6.92 -14.02
CA LYS A 165 13.09 6.40 -15.20
C LYS A 165 12.14 6.37 -16.39
N LYS A 166 12.68 6.49 -17.60
CA LYS A 166 11.95 6.33 -18.86
C LYS A 166 11.90 4.84 -19.23
N TYR A 167 10.72 4.25 -19.14
CA TYR A 167 10.46 2.87 -19.52
C TYR A 167 10.20 2.73 -21.02
N VAL A 168 10.47 1.55 -21.56
CA VAL A 168 10.06 1.08 -22.89
C VAL A 168 9.17 -0.16 -22.75
N LYS A 169 8.49 -0.56 -23.83
CA LYS A 169 7.61 -1.75 -23.86
C LYS A 169 8.26 -3.02 -23.27
N GLN A 170 9.57 -3.20 -23.48
CA GLN A 170 10.32 -4.33 -22.93
C GLN A 170 10.43 -4.31 -21.40
N ASP A 171 10.53 -3.14 -20.75
CA ASP A 171 10.59 -3.07 -19.27
C ASP A 171 9.33 -3.62 -18.62
N PHE A 172 8.16 -3.43 -19.24
CA PHE A 172 6.89 -3.99 -18.77
C PHE A 172 6.78 -5.50 -19.01
N ALA A 173 7.51 -6.05 -19.97
CA ALA A 173 7.54 -7.49 -20.27
C ALA A 173 8.56 -8.25 -19.39
N ASP A 174 9.73 -7.64 -19.13
CA ASP A 174 10.84 -8.27 -18.40
C ASP A 174 10.69 -8.17 -16.87
N ASN A 175 9.86 -7.28 -16.36
CA ASN A 175 9.67 -7.06 -14.92
C ASN A 175 8.21 -7.34 -14.53
N GLU A 176 7.97 -8.30 -13.64
CA GLU A 176 6.65 -8.57 -13.06
C GLU A 176 6.13 -7.39 -12.20
N ASP A 177 7.01 -6.79 -11.41
CA ASP A 177 6.69 -5.69 -10.49
C ASP A 177 7.57 -4.47 -10.83
N LEU A 178 6.94 -3.31 -11.04
CA LEU A 178 7.60 -2.00 -11.12
C LEU A 178 7.29 -1.20 -9.83
N THR A 179 8.28 -0.44 -9.32
CA THR A 179 8.10 0.39 -8.11
C THR A 179 8.06 1.87 -8.47
N SER A 180 6.98 2.55 -8.09
CA SER A 180 6.81 3.99 -8.29
C SER A 180 7.69 4.82 -7.35
N ILE A 181 7.83 6.12 -7.62
CA ILE A 181 8.55 7.06 -6.74
C ILE A 181 7.96 7.16 -5.33
N PHE A 182 6.69 6.80 -5.17
CA PHE A 182 5.96 6.75 -3.90
C PHE A 182 6.02 5.35 -3.24
N SER A 183 6.95 4.51 -3.69
CA SER A 183 7.13 3.12 -3.23
C SER A 183 5.88 2.25 -3.38
N LYS A 184 5.09 2.47 -4.45
CA LYS A 184 3.93 1.64 -4.79
C LYS A 184 4.26 0.64 -5.88
N GLN A 185 3.77 -0.57 -5.71
CA GLN A 185 3.96 -1.69 -6.62
C GLN A 185 2.93 -1.64 -7.76
N TRP A 186 3.43 -1.65 -8.99
CA TRP A 186 2.67 -1.79 -10.23
C TRP A 186 3.00 -3.15 -10.84
N ARG A 187 2.03 -4.08 -10.82
CA ARG A 187 2.23 -5.45 -11.32
C ARG A 187 1.83 -5.56 -12.79
N THR A 188 2.80 -5.75 -13.67
CA THR A 188 2.66 -5.71 -15.13
C THR A 188 1.83 -6.87 -15.69
N THR A 189 1.76 -7.98 -14.95
CA THR A 189 0.95 -9.17 -15.29
C THR A 189 -0.54 -8.99 -15.00
N ILE A 190 -0.93 -7.95 -14.25
CA ILE A 190 -2.32 -7.66 -13.84
C ILE A 190 -2.80 -6.33 -14.41
N GLN A 191 -2.01 -5.27 -14.26
CA GLN A 191 -2.35 -3.93 -14.74
C GLN A 191 -2.07 -3.83 -16.25
N LYS A 192 -3.01 -3.28 -17.03
CA LYS A 192 -2.85 -3.17 -18.49
C LYS A 192 -2.62 -1.73 -18.92
N VAL A 193 -1.60 -1.56 -19.75
CA VAL A 193 -1.14 -0.28 -20.29
C VAL A 193 -1.14 -0.40 -21.81
N ASP A 194 -1.49 0.66 -22.52
CA ASP A 194 -1.19 0.76 -23.96
C ASP A 194 0.31 1.02 -24.11
N LEU A 195 1.04 0.01 -24.57
CA LEU A 195 2.49 0.07 -24.80
C LEU A 195 2.85 0.29 -26.28
N ASP A 196 1.86 0.37 -27.15
CA ASP A 196 2.04 0.51 -28.60
C ASP A 196 1.87 1.98 -29.04
N GLU A 197 1.10 2.79 -28.32
CA GLU A 197 0.95 4.24 -28.55
C GLU A 197 1.52 5.13 -27.41
N PRO A 198 2.85 5.15 -27.18
CA PRO A 198 3.49 6.01 -26.17
C PRO A 198 3.40 7.50 -26.50
N VAL A 199 2.97 8.30 -25.52
CA VAL A 199 3.04 9.77 -25.58
C VAL A 199 4.47 10.23 -25.25
N SER A 200 5.17 10.79 -26.23
CA SER A 200 6.51 11.35 -26.03
C SER A 200 6.47 12.71 -25.33
N MET A 201 7.32 12.90 -24.33
CA MET A 201 7.45 14.16 -23.56
C MET A 201 8.90 14.68 -23.61
N SER A 202 9.10 15.98 -23.38
CA SER A 202 10.45 16.59 -23.37
C SER A 202 11.36 15.97 -22.30
N ASN A 203 10.75 15.54 -21.19
CA ASN A 203 11.39 15.04 -19.97
C ASN A 203 10.94 13.60 -19.60
N GLY A 204 10.44 12.81 -20.57
CA GLY A 204 10.00 11.45 -20.28
C GLY A 204 9.26 10.71 -21.40
N VAL A 205 8.38 9.80 -20.97
CA VAL A 205 7.34 9.12 -21.77
C VAL A 205 6.09 8.96 -20.91
N ALA A 206 4.92 8.93 -21.52
CA ALA A 206 3.70 8.54 -20.84
C ALA A 206 2.94 7.47 -21.64
N TYR A 207 2.16 6.67 -20.92
CA TYR A 207 1.36 5.59 -21.48
C TYR A 207 -0.03 5.61 -20.88
N TYR A 208 -1.07 5.34 -21.68
CA TYR A 208 -2.44 5.27 -21.17
C TYR A 208 -2.71 3.92 -20.49
N ILE A 209 -3.47 3.92 -19.40
CA ILE A 209 -3.89 2.70 -18.71
C ILE A 209 -5.19 2.20 -19.34
N ASN A 210 -5.18 0.94 -19.79
CA ASN A 210 -6.34 0.27 -20.40
C ASN A 210 -7.25 -0.39 -19.35
N SER A 211 -6.69 -0.91 -18.26
CA SER A 211 -7.44 -1.41 -17.11
C SER A 211 -6.55 -1.49 -15.88
N MET A 212 -7.09 -1.18 -14.69
CA MET A 212 -6.36 -1.36 -13.43
C MET A 212 -7.21 -1.96 -12.31
N LYS A 213 -6.55 -2.71 -11.42
CA LYS A 213 -7.09 -3.27 -10.17
C LYS A 213 -6.39 -2.60 -8.98
N ILE A 214 -7.13 -2.19 -7.95
CA ILE A 214 -6.52 -1.81 -6.67
C ILE A 214 -6.08 -3.09 -5.93
N PRO A 215 -4.80 -3.24 -5.54
CA PRO A 215 -4.29 -4.50 -5.00
C PRO A 215 -4.95 -4.94 -3.70
N THR A 216 -5.09 -6.24 -3.47
CA THR A 216 -5.66 -6.77 -2.21
C THR A 216 -4.88 -6.28 -0.97
N ASN A 217 -3.55 -6.14 -1.05
CA ASN A 217 -2.71 -5.56 0.01
C ASN A 217 -2.84 -4.03 0.21
N VAL A 218 -3.59 -3.34 -0.66
CA VAL A 218 -4.02 -1.95 -0.49
C VAL A 218 -5.44 -1.89 0.08
N LEU A 219 -6.32 -2.84 -0.29
CA LEU A 219 -7.67 -2.98 0.25
C LEU A 219 -7.66 -3.46 1.70
N ILE A 220 -6.76 -4.38 2.04
CA ILE A 220 -6.60 -4.95 3.37
C ILE A 220 -5.22 -4.55 3.90
N TYR A 221 -5.17 -3.76 4.98
CA TYR A 221 -3.90 -3.51 5.68
C TYR A 221 -3.48 -4.72 6.53
N ARG A 222 -4.40 -5.26 7.33
CA ARG A 222 -4.27 -6.50 8.11
C ARG A 222 -5.67 -6.98 8.50
N LEU A 223 -5.85 -8.29 8.66
CA LEU A 223 -6.98 -8.86 9.39
C LEU A 223 -6.44 -9.34 10.73
N LYS A 224 -6.89 -8.77 11.85
CA LYS A 224 -6.42 -9.12 13.20
C LYS A 224 -7.62 -9.12 14.15
N ASP A 225 -7.80 -10.20 14.90
CA ASP A 225 -8.77 -10.21 15.99
C ASP A 225 -8.37 -11.16 17.15
N TYR A 226 -9.10 -11.08 18.27
CA TYR A 226 -8.75 -11.65 19.56
C TYR A 226 -9.61 -12.87 19.91
N MET A 227 -8.98 -13.93 20.42
CA MET A 227 -9.66 -15.17 20.79
C MET A 227 -10.45 -15.07 22.11
N LYS A 228 -10.38 -13.92 22.80
CA LYS A 228 -11.15 -13.60 24.02
C LYS A 228 -12.67 -13.74 23.84
N TYR A 229 -13.17 -13.51 22.62
CA TYR A 229 -14.61 -13.56 22.30
C TYR A 229 -15.25 -14.93 22.59
N TYR A 230 -14.46 -16.00 22.76
CA TYR A 230 -14.92 -17.29 23.28
C TYR A 230 -15.85 -17.19 24.50
N GLU A 231 -15.61 -16.25 25.42
CA GLU A 231 -16.43 -16.10 26.64
C GLU A 231 -17.87 -15.61 26.37
N LEU A 232 -18.11 -15.02 25.20
CA LEU A 232 -19.41 -14.47 24.77
C LEU A 232 -20.17 -15.43 23.84
N LEU A 233 -19.50 -16.47 23.31
CA LEU A 233 -20.09 -17.44 22.40
C LEU A 233 -21.08 -18.39 23.09
N ASN A 234 -22.15 -18.75 22.38
CA ASN A 234 -22.99 -19.89 22.74
C ASN A 234 -22.31 -21.23 22.36
N GLU A 235 -22.84 -22.36 22.84
CA GLU A 235 -22.19 -23.67 22.64
C GLU A 235 -22.08 -24.11 21.16
N THR A 236 -23.06 -23.75 20.32
CA THR A 236 -23.01 -24.03 18.88
C THR A 236 -21.92 -23.21 18.19
N GLU A 237 -21.75 -21.95 18.59
CA GLU A 237 -20.69 -21.07 18.09
C GLU A 237 -19.30 -21.55 18.57
N LYS A 238 -19.17 -21.98 19.84
CA LYS A 238 -17.93 -22.57 20.35
C LYS A 238 -17.53 -23.81 19.55
N ALA A 239 -18.47 -24.70 19.26
CA ALA A 239 -18.23 -25.87 18.42
C ALA A 239 -17.85 -25.50 16.97
N SER A 240 -18.37 -24.38 16.45
CA SER A 240 -18.10 -23.92 15.08
C SER A 240 -16.74 -23.21 14.93
N TYR A 241 -16.36 -22.39 15.92
CA TYR A 241 -15.18 -21.52 15.84
C TYR A 241 -13.98 -22.01 16.66
N PHE A 242 -14.18 -22.94 17.61
CA PHE A 242 -13.16 -23.48 18.50
C PHE A 242 -13.34 -25.00 18.70
N ASP A 243 -13.51 -25.75 17.62
CA ASP A 243 -13.50 -27.21 17.66
C ASP A 243 -12.18 -27.71 18.26
N ALA A 244 -12.25 -28.42 19.39
CA ALA A 244 -11.08 -28.72 20.19
C ALA A 244 -11.08 -30.15 20.77
N THR A 245 -9.94 -30.82 20.61
CA THR A 245 -9.66 -32.10 21.25
C THR A 245 -8.79 -31.89 22.49
N ASN A 246 -9.22 -32.50 23.59
CA ASN A 246 -8.57 -32.46 24.90
C ASN A 246 -8.40 -31.07 25.53
N LEU A 247 -9.27 -30.10 25.20
CA LEU A 247 -9.31 -28.79 25.87
C LEU A 247 -10.65 -28.54 26.55
N THR A 248 -10.62 -27.97 27.74
CA THR A 248 -11.79 -27.47 28.46
C THR A 248 -11.55 -26.05 28.91
N TYR A 249 -12.48 -25.15 28.56
CA TYR A 249 -12.40 -23.74 28.94
C TYR A 249 -12.29 -23.59 30.46
N SER A 250 -11.36 -22.74 30.90
CA SER A 250 -11.14 -22.45 32.31
C SER A 250 -11.64 -21.06 32.71
N LYS A 251 -11.26 -20.02 31.95
CA LYS A 251 -11.59 -18.62 32.21
C LYS A 251 -11.10 -17.73 31.07
N THR A 252 -11.62 -16.51 31.00
CA THR A 252 -10.97 -15.40 30.28
C THR A 252 -10.51 -14.35 31.28
N ALA A 253 -9.29 -13.82 31.11
CA ALA A 253 -8.71 -12.85 32.04
C ALA A 253 -7.96 -11.73 31.33
N THR A 254 -8.08 -10.50 31.84
CA THR A 254 -7.31 -9.34 31.40
C THR A 254 -5.95 -9.35 32.12
N GLU A 255 -4.88 -9.67 31.37
CA GLU A 255 -3.51 -9.79 31.91
C GLU A 255 -2.71 -8.48 31.85
N VAL A 256 -3.10 -7.57 30.96
CA VAL A 256 -2.59 -6.20 30.88
C VAL A 256 -3.77 -5.26 30.77
N THR A 257 -3.82 -4.27 31.65
CA THR A 257 -4.86 -3.22 31.66
C THR A 257 -4.90 -2.45 30.35
N ALA A 258 -6.08 -1.92 30.03
CA ALA A 258 -6.34 -1.13 28.83
C ALA A 258 -5.28 -0.04 28.63
N TRP A 259 -4.71 0.01 27.43
CA TRP A 259 -3.70 1.00 27.05
C TRP A 259 -3.88 1.36 25.57
N SER A 260 -3.47 2.55 25.17
CA SER A 260 -3.36 2.93 23.76
C SER A 260 -2.04 3.68 23.59
N GLY A 261 -1.29 3.32 22.56
CA GLY A 261 0.01 3.93 22.31
C GLY A 261 -0.09 5.36 21.78
N TRP A 262 -1.23 5.73 21.17
CA TRP A 262 -1.45 7.06 20.59
C TRP A 262 -2.94 7.48 20.63
N PRO A 263 -3.52 7.69 21.83
CA PRO A 263 -4.96 8.01 21.95
C PRO A 263 -5.33 9.31 21.22
N ALA A 264 -4.41 10.28 21.17
CA ALA A 264 -4.60 11.57 20.52
C ALA A 264 -4.80 11.49 18.99
N ALA A 265 -4.44 10.37 18.35
CA ALA A 265 -4.72 10.10 16.94
C ALA A 265 -5.93 9.16 16.74
N GLY A 266 -6.71 8.89 17.79
CA GLY A 266 -7.92 8.06 17.73
C GLY A 266 -7.68 6.56 17.85
N PHE A 267 -6.45 6.10 18.11
CA PHE A 267 -6.17 4.67 18.30
C PHE A 267 -6.84 4.15 19.59
N PRO A 268 -7.61 3.05 19.53
CA PRO A 268 -8.43 2.57 20.64
C PRO A 268 -7.58 2.07 21.80
N TYR A 269 -8.15 2.08 23.00
CA TYR A 269 -7.58 1.40 24.15
C TYR A 269 -7.79 -0.12 24.02
N ILE A 270 -6.71 -0.87 24.10
CA ILE A 270 -6.69 -2.33 23.92
C ILE A 270 -6.30 -2.98 25.25
N GLU A 271 -7.06 -4.00 25.63
CA GLU A 271 -6.76 -4.88 26.75
C GLU A 271 -6.17 -6.19 26.26
N ASN A 272 -5.09 -6.65 26.89
CA ASN A 272 -4.52 -7.96 26.59
C ASN A 272 -5.27 -9.00 27.41
N ARG A 273 -6.45 -9.35 26.90
CA ARG A 273 -7.39 -10.28 27.48
C ARG A 273 -7.29 -11.62 26.75
N VAL A 274 -7.01 -12.70 27.51
CA VAL A 274 -6.71 -14.04 26.96
C VAL A 274 -7.69 -15.09 27.44
N VAL A 275 -7.96 -16.06 26.57
CA VAL A 275 -8.78 -17.24 26.88
C VAL A 275 -7.87 -18.37 27.37
N TYR A 276 -8.18 -18.93 28.55
CA TYR A 276 -7.46 -20.05 29.17
C TYR A 276 -8.21 -21.37 28.96
N PHE A 277 -7.48 -22.41 28.59
CA PHE A 277 -7.96 -23.79 28.53
C PHE A 277 -7.11 -24.69 29.42
N ASN A 278 -7.74 -25.61 30.13
CA ASN A 278 -7.07 -26.75 30.77
C ASN A 278 -7.15 -27.96 29.84
N LEU A 279 -6.24 -28.92 30.00
CA LEU A 279 -6.42 -30.25 29.41
C LEU A 279 -7.63 -30.95 30.05
N THR A 280 -8.49 -31.56 29.25
CA THR A 280 -9.64 -32.34 29.74
C THR A 280 -9.16 -33.61 30.43
N ASP A 281 -8.28 -34.35 29.74
CA ASP A 281 -7.49 -35.46 30.23
C ASP A 281 -6.03 -35.01 30.38
N ASN A 282 -5.60 -34.90 31.64
CA ASN A 282 -4.25 -34.51 32.00
C ASN A 282 -3.19 -35.61 31.79
N THR A 283 -3.59 -36.83 31.42
CA THR A 283 -2.70 -37.96 31.15
C THR A 283 -2.22 -38.01 29.71
N LEU A 284 -3.05 -37.59 28.74
CA LEU A 284 -2.70 -37.56 27.32
C LEU A 284 -1.58 -36.55 27.01
N LYS A 285 -1.52 -35.43 27.73
CA LYS A 285 -0.56 -34.33 27.55
C LYS A 285 -0.52 -33.70 26.15
N GLU A 286 -1.49 -33.98 25.29
CA GLU A 286 -1.62 -33.37 23.97
C GLU A 286 -2.93 -32.58 23.84
N PHE A 287 -2.99 -31.64 22.90
CA PHE A 287 -4.22 -30.97 22.51
C PHE A 287 -4.23 -30.61 21.03
N THR A 288 -5.43 -30.39 20.48
CA THR A 288 -5.63 -29.73 19.19
C THR A 288 -6.82 -28.77 19.27
N LEU A 289 -6.70 -27.59 18.67
CA LEU A 289 -7.74 -26.58 18.51
C LEU A 289 -7.80 -26.18 17.03
N ASN A 290 -8.91 -26.47 16.37
CA ASN A 290 -9.25 -25.95 15.04
C ASN A 290 -9.99 -24.63 15.23
N PHE A 291 -9.26 -23.51 15.10
CA PHE A 291 -9.84 -22.18 15.23
C PHE A 291 -10.27 -21.63 13.87
N VAL A 292 -11.53 -21.22 13.73
CA VAL A 292 -12.03 -20.49 12.55
C VAL A 292 -12.14 -19.01 12.91
N PRO A 293 -11.34 -18.12 12.29
CA PRO A 293 -11.46 -16.68 12.48
C PRO A 293 -12.87 -16.15 12.20
N PHE A 294 -13.42 -15.36 13.11
CA PHE A 294 -14.77 -14.80 13.01
C PHE A 294 -14.83 -13.36 13.53
N HIS A 295 -15.70 -12.56 12.92
CA HIS A 295 -16.14 -11.28 13.46
C HIS A 295 -17.11 -11.52 14.62
N TYR A 296 -16.90 -10.84 15.74
CA TYR A 296 -17.87 -10.72 16.81
C TYR A 296 -18.46 -9.30 16.83
N LYS A 297 -19.78 -9.19 16.90
CA LYS A 297 -20.49 -7.91 16.93
C LYS A 297 -21.57 -7.91 18.00
N ASP A 298 -21.39 -7.07 19.01
CA ASP A 298 -22.44 -6.78 19.99
C ASP A 298 -23.62 -6.10 19.29
N LEU A 299 -24.83 -6.60 19.55
CA LEU A 299 -26.09 -5.98 19.15
C LEU A 299 -26.77 -5.37 20.40
N THR A 300 -28.00 -4.91 20.25
CA THR A 300 -28.78 -4.40 21.38
C THR A 300 -29.24 -5.52 22.31
N ALA A 301 -29.43 -5.17 23.59
CA ALA A 301 -30.08 -6.00 24.61
C ALA A 301 -29.44 -7.39 24.87
N GLY A 302 -28.12 -7.50 24.85
CA GLY A 302 -27.41 -8.73 25.21
C GLY A 302 -27.51 -9.85 24.16
N SER A 303 -27.80 -9.46 22.91
CA SER A 303 -27.65 -10.32 21.74
C SER A 303 -26.39 -9.94 20.97
N HIS A 304 -25.85 -10.89 20.20
CA HIS A 304 -24.66 -10.69 19.37
C HIS A 304 -24.83 -11.39 18.03
N GLU A 305 -23.97 -11.04 17.08
CA GLU A 305 -23.84 -11.64 15.77
C GLU A 305 -22.41 -12.15 15.60
N THR A 306 -22.24 -13.39 15.13
CA THR A 306 -20.93 -13.95 14.74
C THR A 306 -20.96 -14.39 13.28
N THR A 307 -19.92 -14.03 12.54
CA THR A 307 -19.74 -14.44 11.14
C THR A 307 -18.28 -14.79 10.88
N PRO A 308 -17.97 -15.88 10.15
CA PRO A 308 -16.59 -16.17 9.75
C PRO A 308 -15.99 -15.00 8.96
N TYR A 309 -14.69 -14.74 9.12
CA TYR A 309 -13.97 -13.86 8.20
C TYR A 309 -13.94 -14.50 6.81
N LEU A 310 -14.41 -13.78 5.80
CA LEU A 310 -14.22 -14.14 4.40
C LEU A 310 -12.89 -13.55 3.92
N ILE A 311 -11.90 -14.40 3.66
CA ILE A 311 -10.54 -13.97 3.37
C ILE A 311 -10.24 -14.24 1.89
N PRO A 312 -9.93 -13.20 1.08
CA PRO A 312 -9.70 -13.38 -0.34
C PRO A 312 -8.46 -14.24 -0.66
N PRO A 313 -8.38 -14.81 -1.87
CA PRO A 313 -7.20 -15.52 -2.33
C PRO A 313 -5.97 -14.61 -2.37
N GLY A 314 -4.80 -15.17 -2.02
CA GLY A 314 -3.55 -14.43 -1.97
C GLY A 314 -2.55 -14.96 -0.94
N GLU A 315 -1.41 -14.29 -0.84
CA GLU A 315 -0.32 -14.62 0.07
C GLU A 315 -0.36 -13.74 1.33
N TYR A 316 -0.30 -14.36 2.51
CA TYR A 316 -0.41 -13.69 3.80
C TYR A 316 0.70 -14.14 4.74
N ASP A 317 1.22 -13.21 5.54
CA ASP A 317 2.00 -13.55 6.72
C ASP A 317 1.02 -13.92 7.86
N LEU A 318 1.09 -15.16 8.32
CA LEU A 318 0.34 -15.63 9.49
C LEU A 318 1.12 -15.27 10.75
N CYS A 319 0.51 -14.43 11.59
CA CYS A 319 1.06 -13.99 12.86
C CYS A 319 0.13 -14.37 14.03
N LEU A 320 0.72 -14.74 15.17
CA LEU A 320 -0.01 -15.17 16.37
C LEU A 320 0.52 -14.50 17.64
N GLY A 321 -0.37 -14.35 18.63
CA GLY A 321 -0.04 -13.88 19.98
C GLY A 321 -0.40 -14.90 21.07
N PHE A 322 0.49 -15.04 22.05
CA PHE A 322 0.39 -15.95 23.20
C PHE A 322 0.88 -15.26 24.49
N LYS A 323 0.74 -15.87 25.66
CA LYS A 323 1.47 -15.39 26.85
C LYS A 323 2.91 -15.87 26.78
N GLN A 324 3.87 -15.03 27.15
CA GLN A 324 5.27 -15.47 27.25
C GLN A 324 5.37 -16.64 28.23
N LYS A 325 6.29 -17.58 27.94
CA LYS A 325 6.60 -18.73 28.79
C LYS A 325 5.39 -19.66 29.04
N LEU A 326 4.63 -20.00 28.00
CA LEU A 326 3.65 -21.11 28.06
C LEU A 326 4.31 -22.39 28.61
N GLY A 327 5.55 -22.66 28.20
CA GLY A 327 6.35 -23.78 28.70
C GLY A 327 6.01 -25.11 28.05
N HIS A 328 5.43 -25.07 26.84
CA HIS A 328 5.25 -26.15 25.89
C HIS A 328 5.36 -25.57 24.47
N ASP A 329 5.55 -26.42 23.47
CA ASP A 329 5.58 -26.02 22.06
C ASP A 329 4.16 -25.80 21.52
N VAL A 330 4.00 -25.05 20.42
CA VAL A 330 2.74 -24.90 19.68
C VAL A 330 3.01 -25.14 18.19
N ALA A 331 2.56 -26.29 17.69
CA ALA A 331 2.51 -26.59 16.27
C ALA A 331 1.31 -25.86 15.64
N VAL A 332 1.52 -25.30 14.46
CA VAL A 332 0.54 -24.48 13.74
C VAL A 332 0.35 -25.03 12.33
N ALA A 333 -0.89 -25.27 11.96
CA ALA A 333 -1.31 -25.56 10.59
C ALA A 333 -2.36 -24.54 10.12
N PHE A 334 -2.46 -24.35 8.80
CA PHE A 334 -3.40 -23.44 8.16
C PHE A 334 -4.15 -24.19 7.05
N ASN A 335 -5.48 -24.22 7.13
CA ASN A 335 -6.35 -25.03 6.26
C ASN A 335 -5.92 -26.52 6.17
N GLY A 336 -5.39 -27.05 7.27
CA GLY A 336 -4.89 -28.44 7.38
C GLY A 336 -3.42 -28.63 6.97
N GLU A 337 -2.76 -27.65 6.36
CA GLU A 337 -1.34 -27.74 6.00
C GLU A 337 -0.44 -27.25 7.14
N TYR A 338 0.53 -28.08 7.57
CA TYR A 338 1.49 -27.69 8.61
C TYR A 338 2.37 -26.53 8.13
N ILE A 339 2.45 -25.47 8.95
CA ILE A 339 3.25 -24.27 8.66
C ILE A 339 4.55 -24.30 9.45
N ASN A 340 4.47 -24.35 10.79
CA ASN A 340 5.64 -24.28 11.67
C ASN A 340 5.29 -24.73 13.10
N THR A 341 6.31 -24.99 13.92
CA THR A 341 6.18 -25.19 15.37
C THR A 341 6.90 -24.08 16.09
N ILE A 342 6.16 -23.30 16.89
CA ILE A 342 6.72 -22.28 17.76
C ILE A 342 7.17 -22.97 19.04
N THR A 343 8.48 -23.00 19.30
CA THR A 343 9.01 -23.72 20.46
C THR A 343 8.74 -22.98 21.77
N ALA A 344 8.72 -23.73 22.88
CA ALA A 344 8.66 -23.20 24.24
C ALA A 344 9.80 -22.20 24.52
N SER A 345 10.93 -22.34 23.83
CA SER A 345 12.08 -21.45 23.91
C SER A 345 11.82 -20.11 23.23
N GLU A 346 11.24 -20.10 22.03
CA GLU A 346 10.84 -18.88 21.31
C GLU A 346 9.69 -18.15 22.01
N LEU A 347 8.79 -18.90 22.64
CA LEU A 347 7.71 -18.36 23.48
C LEU A 347 8.24 -17.67 24.75
N THR A 348 9.53 -17.71 25.06
CA THR A 348 10.12 -16.84 26.10
C THR A 348 10.38 -15.41 25.63
N SER A 349 10.34 -15.16 24.31
CA SER A 349 10.56 -13.85 23.70
C SER A 349 9.33 -12.92 23.80
N THR A 350 9.57 -11.62 23.70
CA THR A 350 8.50 -10.62 23.48
C THR A 350 7.86 -10.70 22.09
N THR A 351 8.47 -11.40 21.12
CA THR A 351 7.96 -11.59 19.75
C THR A 351 6.52 -12.08 19.72
N TYR A 352 6.24 -13.12 20.51
CA TYR A 352 4.91 -13.75 20.61
C TYR A 352 4.13 -13.28 21.84
N HIS A 353 4.69 -12.38 22.68
CA HIS A 353 4.09 -12.05 23.96
C HIS A 353 2.93 -11.06 23.81
N TYR A 354 1.72 -11.59 23.79
CA TYR A 354 0.49 -10.92 23.43
C TYR A 354 0.66 -10.31 22.03
N ASP A 355 0.34 -9.03 21.86
CA ASP A 355 0.66 -8.18 20.72
C ASP A 355 1.92 -7.32 20.96
N ARG A 356 2.80 -7.79 21.86
CA ARG A 356 4.15 -7.31 22.24
C ARG A 356 5.09 -6.91 21.09
N GLY A 357 5.00 -7.63 20.00
CA GLY A 357 6.13 -7.82 19.10
C GLY A 357 5.75 -8.46 17.78
N GLY A 358 6.76 -8.98 17.10
CA GLY A 358 6.60 -9.53 15.75
C GLY A 358 6.49 -8.43 14.70
N GLN A 359 5.43 -8.44 13.88
CA GLN A 359 5.33 -7.56 12.70
C GLN A 359 4.82 -6.14 13.01
N GLY A 360 3.99 -5.57 12.13
CA GLY A 360 3.73 -4.13 12.03
C GLY A 360 2.96 -3.55 13.22
N TYR A 361 2.88 -2.22 13.23
CA TYR A 361 1.90 -1.47 14.01
C TYR A 361 0.57 -1.38 13.24
N PRO A 362 -0.50 -0.81 13.82
CA PRO A 362 -1.71 -0.47 13.08
C PRO A 362 -1.43 0.50 11.93
N GLU A 363 -2.33 0.56 10.95
CA GLU A 363 -2.16 1.48 9.81
C GLU A 363 -2.20 2.95 10.28
N GLY A 364 -1.32 3.77 9.70
CA GLY A 364 -1.19 5.18 10.06
C GLY A 364 -0.53 5.43 11.43
N TYR A 365 -0.17 4.39 12.19
CA TYR A 365 0.45 4.53 13.50
C TYR A 365 1.91 5.02 13.38
N ASP A 366 2.23 6.15 14.01
CA ASP A 366 3.52 6.81 13.93
C ASP A 366 4.15 6.89 15.33
N THR A 367 5.15 6.02 15.58
CA THR A 367 5.87 5.94 16.86
C THR A 367 6.66 7.21 17.20
N SER A 368 6.96 8.08 16.21
CA SER A 368 7.64 9.35 16.45
C SER A 368 6.69 10.40 17.04
N LYS A 369 5.43 10.41 16.59
CA LYS A 369 4.37 11.33 17.05
C LYS A 369 3.60 10.82 18.27
N ALA A 370 3.54 9.50 18.45
CA ALA A 370 2.93 8.87 19.61
C ALA A 370 3.60 9.32 20.92
N THR A 371 2.79 9.58 21.95
CA THR A 371 3.23 10.21 23.22
C THR A 371 3.20 9.29 24.43
N ASP A 372 2.53 8.13 24.38
CA ASP A 372 2.46 7.23 25.52
C ASP A 372 3.79 6.50 25.77
N SER A 373 4.12 6.25 27.04
CA SER A 373 5.29 5.48 27.47
C SER A 373 5.39 4.07 26.85
N LYS A 374 4.25 3.46 26.52
CA LYS A 374 4.11 2.11 25.94
C LYS A 374 4.06 2.11 24.42
N LYS A 375 4.16 3.26 23.73
CA LYS A 375 3.96 3.42 22.27
C LYS A 375 4.72 2.46 21.33
N THR A 376 5.80 1.84 21.80
CA THR A 376 6.59 0.87 21.01
C THR A 376 6.29 -0.60 21.32
N ASN A 377 5.31 -0.89 22.17
CA ASN A 377 5.09 -2.23 22.71
C ASN A 377 3.98 -2.97 21.97
N TYR A 378 2.71 -2.66 22.27
CA TYR A 378 1.59 -3.53 21.89
C TYR A 378 0.75 -3.01 20.70
N ASP A 379 -0.38 -3.65 20.40
CA ASP A 379 -1.16 -3.60 19.14
C ASP A 379 -0.34 -3.91 17.86
N ARG A 380 0.75 -4.64 18.03
CA ARG A 380 1.46 -5.22 16.90
C ARG A 380 0.75 -6.47 16.38
N ASP A 381 1.17 -6.91 15.21
CA ASP A 381 0.52 -8.04 14.50
C ASP A 381 0.77 -9.41 15.16
N GLY A 382 1.64 -9.51 16.17
CA GLY A 382 2.08 -10.78 16.75
C GLY A 382 3.26 -11.39 15.99
N GLY A 383 3.79 -12.50 16.50
CA GLY A 383 4.95 -13.17 15.94
C GLY A 383 4.61 -13.93 14.67
N LYS A 384 5.36 -13.69 13.59
CA LYS A 384 5.20 -14.38 12.30
C LYS A 384 5.55 -15.86 12.43
N VAL A 385 4.56 -16.70 12.22
CA VAL A 385 4.66 -18.16 12.22
C VAL A 385 5.21 -18.66 10.88
N GLY A 386 4.72 -18.08 9.78
CA GLY A 386 5.08 -18.43 8.41
C GLY A 386 4.37 -17.57 7.37
N VAL A 387 4.49 -17.97 6.11
CA VAL A 387 3.71 -17.44 4.98
C VAL A 387 2.66 -18.49 4.61
N VAL A 388 1.43 -18.08 4.38
CA VAL A 388 0.31 -18.94 3.97
C VAL A 388 -0.31 -18.42 2.67
N THR A 389 -0.85 -19.32 1.85
CA THR A 389 -1.49 -18.97 0.58
C THR A 389 -2.93 -19.48 0.57
N ILE A 390 -3.87 -18.59 0.33
CA ILE A 390 -5.27 -18.93 0.06
C ILE A 390 -5.43 -19.02 -1.45
N THR A 391 -5.89 -20.17 -1.94
CA THR A 391 -6.08 -20.44 -3.38
C THR A 391 -7.55 -20.29 -3.79
N GLY A 392 -7.83 -20.26 -5.08
CA GLY A 392 -9.16 -20.05 -5.64
C GLY A 392 -9.37 -18.63 -6.17
N THR A 393 -10.63 -18.25 -6.37
CA THR A 393 -11.05 -16.97 -6.96
C THR A 393 -11.99 -16.14 -6.08
N GLU A 394 -12.53 -16.75 -5.02
CA GLU A 394 -13.55 -16.17 -4.12
C GLU A 394 -13.00 -16.12 -2.69
N ALA A 395 -13.52 -15.22 -1.85
CA ALA A 395 -13.11 -15.15 -0.46
C ALA A 395 -13.73 -16.27 0.39
N VAL A 396 -12.91 -16.92 1.21
CA VAL A 396 -13.30 -18.12 1.96
C VAL A 396 -13.00 -17.98 3.45
N PRO A 397 -13.78 -18.64 4.33
CA PRO A 397 -13.35 -18.93 5.69
C PRO A 397 -12.06 -19.75 5.70
N VAL A 398 -11.25 -19.58 6.75
CA VAL A 398 -10.00 -20.32 6.94
C VAL A 398 -9.99 -21.00 8.30
N THR A 399 -9.14 -22.01 8.48
CA THR A 399 -8.92 -22.68 9.77
C THR A 399 -7.45 -22.55 10.17
N ILE A 400 -7.20 -22.04 11.37
CA ILE A 400 -5.89 -22.03 12.01
C ILE A 400 -5.91 -23.15 13.06
N THR A 401 -5.22 -24.24 12.79
CA THR A 401 -5.10 -25.35 13.75
C THR A 401 -3.90 -25.12 14.65
N LEU A 402 -4.14 -25.07 15.96
CA LEU A 402 -3.12 -24.97 17.00
C LEU A 402 -3.08 -26.29 17.77
N SER A 403 -1.93 -26.96 17.81
CA SER A 403 -1.78 -28.23 18.51
C SER A 403 -0.48 -28.31 19.32
N CYS A 404 -0.48 -29.20 20.30
CA CYS A 404 0.72 -29.55 21.03
C CYS A 404 0.72 -31.08 21.23
N PRO A 405 1.70 -31.82 20.70
CA PRO A 405 1.79 -33.27 20.90
C PRO A 405 2.38 -33.66 22.26
N ASN A 406 2.96 -32.71 23.00
CA ASN A 406 3.45 -32.94 24.36
C ASN A 406 3.57 -31.64 25.18
N MET A 407 2.67 -31.47 26.13
CA MET A 407 2.60 -30.39 27.11
C MET A 407 3.60 -30.54 28.28
N ASP A 408 4.38 -31.62 28.31
CA ASP A 408 5.31 -31.95 29.41
C ASP A 408 4.58 -31.91 30.78
N THR A 409 5.05 -31.08 31.69
CA THR A 409 4.53 -30.88 33.04
C THR A 409 3.30 -29.97 33.07
N LYS A 410 2.93 -29.35 31.94
CA LYS A 410 1.79 -28.44 31.87
C LYS A 410 0.46 -29.19 31.81
N THR A 411 -0.58 -28.46 32.19
CA THR A 411 -1.97 -28.92 32.24
C THR A 411 -2.93 -27.87 31.69
N SER A 412 -2.41 -26.73 31.22
CA SER A 412 -3.18 -25.63 30.68
C SER A 412 -2.38 -24.83 29.66
N THR A 413 -3.11 -24.26 28.71
CA THR A 413 -2.63 -23.35 27.67
C THR A 413 -3.55 -22.14 27.58
N LEU A 414 -3.17 -21.13 26.80
CA LEU A 414 -4.00 -19.95 26.58
C LEU A 414 -3.67 -19.30 25.24
N PHE A 415 -4.67 -18.63 24.67
CA PHE A 415 -4.57 -17.99 23.37
C PHE A 415 -4.98 -16.50 23.46
N HIS A 416 -4.40 -15.65 22.60
CA HIS A 416 -4.62 -14.20 22.65
C HIS A 416 -5.24 -13.65 21.36
N HIS A 417 -4.50 -13.66 20.25
CA HIS A 417 -4.97 -13.12 18.97
C HIS A 417 -4.34 -13.87 17.79
N TRP A 418 -4.97 -13.70 16.63
CA TRP A 418 -4.45 -14.11 15.33
C TRP A 418 -4.37 -12.86 14.43
N CYS A 419 -3.49 -12.91 13.42
CA CYS A 419 -3.39 -11.88 12.40
C CYS A 419 -2.99 -12.50 11.06
N LEU A 420 -3.66 -12.11 9.98
CA LEU A 420 -3.20 -12.28 8.62
C LEU A 420 -2.83 -10.92 8.02
N LYS A 421 -1.56 -10.79 7.64
CA LYS A 421 -1.01 -9.58 7.02
C LYS A 421 -0.77 -9.85 5.53
N PRO A 422 -1.51 -9.23 4.60
CA PRO A 422 -1.27 -9.42 3.17
C PRO A 422 0.17 -9.06 2.80
N THR A 423 0.84 -9.91 2.02
CA THR A 423 2.18 -9.60 1.54
C THR A 423 2.13 -8.73 0.28
N LYS A 424 3.29 -8.33 -0.26
CA LYS A 424 3.38 -7.69 -1.57
C LYS A 424 2.84 -8.56 -2.74
N ASN A 425 2.67 -9.87 -2.53
CA ASN A 425 2.19 -10.77 -3.57
C ASN A 425 0.65 -10.92 -3.56
N CYS A 426 -0.02 -10.47 -2.50
CA CYS A 426 -1.48 -10.41 -2.41
C CYS A 426 -2.00 -9.21 -3.21
N TYR A 427 -2.12 -9.41 -4.53
CA TYR A 427 -2.33 -8.36 -5.53
C TYR A 427 -3.70 -8.47 -6.20
#